data_AF-R7SZ15-F1
#
_entry.id   AF-R7SZ15-F1
#
_cell.length_a   1.000
_cell.length_b   1.000
_cell.length_c   1.000
_cell.angle_alpha   90.00
_cell.angle_beta   90.00
_cell.angle_gamma   90.00
#
_symmetry.space_group_name_H-M   'P 1'
#
loop_
_entity.id
_entity.type
_entity.pdbx_description
1 polymer ?
#
loop_
_entity_poly.entity_id
_entity_poly.type
_entity_poly.pdbx_seq_one_letter_code
_entity_poly.pdbx_strand_id
1 'polypeptide(L)'
;KEQWEPTIERLFELEKAGPGLRQRPTICEVWSIECPDHGQSALLNETVLRGRVEPVMCRTYALTVLALFRSGLLAQSLKPRFVLVGQCGGAVTAVLSTMMFREPSGVPFTSIILINPWFYSAQLIKVNADARREASQYAEYSKTIPDIWRSREEALRYLKAEKYHRSWHPQVLEQFVKSGVTSLPSRAYPLETEGVTLVYPRTIERRAMQLLYEVQPMLQHLRHLGHRVPVHVAFGEIQSTA
;
A
#
# COMPACT_ATOMS: atom_id res chain seq x y z
N LYS A 1 -4.27 -4.87 4.16
CA LYS A 1 -5.41 -4.27 3.41
C LYS A 1 -6.34 -3.45 4.34
N GLU A 2 -6.56 -3.94 5.54
CA GLU A 2 -7.46 -3.55 6.63
C GLU A 2 -7.20 -2.15 7.17
N GLN A 3 -5.98 -1.63 7.02
CA GLN A 3 -5.62 -0.25 7.38
C GLN A 3 -6.44 0.81 6.62
N TRP A 4 -7.05 0.45 5.49
CA TRP A 4 -7.95 1.33 4.75
C TRP A 4 -9.37 1.41 5.33
N GLU A 5 -9.76 0.52 6.25
CA GLU A 5 -11.13 0.49 6.78
C GLU A 5 -11.59 1.86 7.31
N PRO A 6 -10.84 2.58 8.18
CA PRO A 6 -11.27 3.88 8.69
C PRO A 6 -11.40 4.93 7.58
N THR A 7 -10.55 4.87 6.56
CA THR A 7 -10.63 5.76 5.40
C THR A 7 -11.87 5.48 4.56
N ILE A 8 -12.19 4.20 4.35
CA ILE A 8 -13.37 3.77 3.58
C ILE A 8 -14.65 4.16 4.31
N GLU A 9 -14.73 3.94 5.63
CA GLU A 9 -15.84 4.39 6.47
C GLU A 9 -16.06 5.91 6.32
N ARG A 10 -14.97 6.69 6.41
CA ARG A 10 -15.04 8.13 6.25
C ARG A 10 -15.51 8.57 4.86
N LEU A 11 -15.13 7.85 3.81
CA LEU A 11 -15.60 8.12 2.44
C LEU A 11 -17.14 7.97 2.33
N PHE A 12 -17.71 6.91 2.91
CA PHE A 12 -19.16 6.71 2.92
C PHE A 12 -19.91 7.73 3.80
N GLU A 13 -19.31 8.16 4.92
CA GLU A 13 -19.88 9.26 5.71
C GLU A 13 -19.95 10.57 4.92
N LEU A 14 -18.86 10.90 4.21
CA LEU A 14 -18.79 12.11 3.38
C LEU A 14 -19.79 12.08 2.22
N GLU A 15 -19.99 10.92 1.60
CA GLU A 15 -21.03 10.70 0.58
C GLU A 15 -22.43 11.00 1.14
N LYS A 16 -22.74 10.49 2.33
CA LYS A 16 -24.05 10.67 3.00
C LYS A 16 -24.28 12.11 3.47
N ALA A 17 -23.28 12.76 4.05
CA ALA A 17 -23.43 14.00 4.80
C ALA A 17 -23.67 15.29 3.98
N GLY A 18 -23.46 15.32 2.66
CA GLY A 18 -23.23 16.61 1.98
C GLY A 18 -24.35 17.22 1.09
N PRO A 19 -25.15 18.23 1.53
CA PRO A 19 -25.99 19.04 0.63
C PRO A 19 -25.21 20.03 -0.30
N GLY A 20 -23.87 19.99 -0.32
CA GLY A 20 -23.03 21.05 -0.94
C GLY A 20 -22.35 20.74 -2.28
N LEU A 21 -22.35 19.49 -2.76
CA LEU A 21 -21.77 19.16 -4.08
C LEU A 21 -22.88 19.11 -5.12
N ARG A 22 -22.84 20.01 -6.12
CA ARG A 22 -23.83 20.13 -7.21
C ARG A 22 -24.03 18.81 -7.99
N GLN A 23 -23.12 17.83 -7.86
CA GLN A 23 -23.26 16.45 -8.28
C GLN A 23 -22.52 15.55 -7.26
N ARG A 24 -23.25 14.70 -6.53
CA ARG A 24 -22.64 13.73 -5.60
C ARG A 24 -22.17 12.49 -6.39
N PRO A 25 -20.90 12.06 -6.28
CA PRO A 25 -20.53 10.72 -6.75
C PRO A 25 -21.18 9.68 -5.82
N THR A 26 -21.83 8.68 -6.40
CA THR A 26 -22.34 7.52 -5.66
C THR A 26 -21.27 6.44 -5.61
N ILE A 27 -20.89 6.00 -4.41
CA ILE A 27 -19.97 4.90 -4.16
C ILE A 27 -20.77 3.60 -4.15
N CYS A 28 -20.73 2.85 -5.25
CA CYS A 28 -21.43 1.57 -5.34
C CYS A 28 -20.75 0.47 -4.52
N GLU A 29 -19.43 0.41 -4.57
CA GLU A 29 -18.61 -0.59 -3.92
C GLU A 29 -17.18 -0.07 -3.72
N VAL A 30 -16.47 -0.64 -2.75
CA VAL A 30 -15.04 -0.39 -2.55
C VAL A 30 -14.34 -1.73 -2.40
N TRP A 31 -13.31 -1.94 -3.22
CA TRP A 31 -12.46 -3.13 -3.17
C TRP A 31 -11.07 -2.75 -2.73
N SER A 32 -10.54 -3.46 -1.75
CA SER A 32 -9.17 -3.33 -1.30
C SER A 32 -8.41 -4.63 -1.59
N ILE A 33 -7.27 -4.51 -2.25
CA ILE A 33 -6.44 -5.63 -2.69
C ILE A 33 -5.17 -5.70 -1.85
N GLU A 34 -4.66 -6.91 -1.62
CA GLU A 34 -3.48 -7.13 -0.80
C GLU A 34 -2.32 -7.68 -1.62
N CYS A 35 -1.10 -7.25 -1.29
CA CYS A 35 0.10 -7.76 -1.94
C CYS A 35 0.33 -9.21 -1.49
N PRO A 36 0.72 -10.15 -2.39
CA PRO A 36 0.82 -11.57 -2.06
C PRO A 36 1.69 -11.94 -0.85
N ASP A 37 2.67 -11.11 -0.49
CA ASP A 37 3.55 -11.29 0.68
C ASP A 37 3.22 -10.37 1.86
N HIS A 38 2.07 -9.68 1.85
CA HIS A 38 1.61 -8.84 2.94
C HIS A 38 0.35 -9.42 3.61
N GLY A 39 0.12 -9.04 4.87
CA GLY A 39 -1.13 -9.31 5.59
C GLY A 39 -1.59 -10.77 5.54
N GLN A 40 -2.90 -10.99 5.48
CA GLN A 40 -3.47 -12.34 5.41
C GLN A 40 -3.02 -13.11 4.15
N SER A 41 -2.75 -12.40 3.06
CA SER A 41 -2.27 -13.00 1.81
C SER A 41 -0.91 -13.67 1.99
N ALA A 42 -0.02 -13.11 2.80
CA ALA A 42 1.26 -13.73 3.12
C ALA A 42 1.09 -15.07 3.84
N LEU A 43 0.11 -15.14 4.76
CA LEU A 43 -0.20 -16.35 5.51
C LEU A 43 -0.79 -17.42 4.58
N LEU A 44 -1.72 -17.03 3.70
CA LEU A 44 -2.29 -17.94 2.69
C LEU A 44 -1.23 -18.44 1.70
N ASN A 45 -0.25 -17.60 1.37
CA ASN A 45 0.82 -17.92 0.43
C ASN A 45 2.06 -18.51 1.10
N GLU A 46 2.01 -18.92 2.37
CA GLU A 46 3.19 -19.34 3.13
C GLU A 46 4.03 -20.39 2.39
N THR A 47 3.38 -21.38 1.76
CA THR A 47 4.05 -22.42 0.99
C THR A 47 4.83 -21.87 -0.21
N VAL A 48 4.24 -20.92 -0.93
CA VAL A 48 4.86 -20.30 -2.13
C VAL A 48 5.94 -19.29 -1.74
N LEU A 49 5.80 -18.65 -0.58
CA LEU A 49 6.76 -17.69 -0.04
C LEU A 49 7.90 -18.37 0.73
N ARG A 50 7.82 -19.68 0.98
CA ARG A 50 8.86 -20.44 1.69
C ARG A 50 10.19 -20.36 0.93
N GLY A 51 11.27 -20.01 1.64
CA GLY A 51 12.60 -19.85 1.06
C GLY A 51 12.79 -18.60 0.19
N ARG A 52 11.73 -17.81 -0.06
CA ARG A 52 11.83 -16.55 -0.79
C ARG A 52 12.40 -15.46 0.12
N VAL A 53 13.56 -14.93 -0.27
CA VAL A 53 14.25 -13.81 0.41
C VAL A 53 13.99 -12.47 -0.26
N GLU A 54 13.59 -12.47 -1.53
CA GLU A 54 13.25 -11.25 -2.26
C GLU A 54 11.77 -10.89 -2.09
N PRO A 55 11.42 -9.61 -1.90
CA PRO A 55 10.03 -9.18 -1.77
C PRO A 55 9.22 -9.47 -3.05
N VAL A 56 7.90 -9.45 -2.92
CA VAL A 56 7.01 -9.35 -4.07
C VAL A 56 7.06 -7.91 -4.58
N MET A 57 7.35 -7.78 -5.86
CA MET A 57 7.58 -6.49 -6.50
C MET A 57 6.27 -5.83 -6.91
N CYS A 58 6.26 -4.50 -7.03
CA CYS A 58 5.07 -3.73 -7.42
C CYS A 58 4.50 -4.18 -8.77
N ARG A 59 5.33 -4.61 -9.72
CA ARG A 59 4.85 -5.20 -10.99
C ARG A 59 4.09 -6.51 -10.79
N THR A 60 4.55 -7.37 -9.87
CA THR A 60 3.83 -8.60 -9.54
C THR A 60 2.55 -8.28 -8.77
N TYR A 61 2.60 -7.35 -7.83
CA TYR A 61 1.41 -6.87 -7.14
C TYR A 61 0.40 -6.25 -8.13
N ALA A 62 0.86 -5.58 -9.18
CA ALA A 62 -0.01 -4.99 -10.20
C ALA A 62 -0.88 -6.03 -10.94
N LEU A 63 -0.47 -7.31 -10.96
CA LEU A 63 -1.26 -8.40 -11.52
C LEU A 63 -2.51 -8.70 -10.67
N THR A 64 -2.53 -8.37 -9.37
CA THR A 64 -3.71 -8.59 -8.52
C THR A 64 -4.86 -7.66 -8.91
N VAL A 65 -4.55 -6.44 -9.39
CA VAL A 65 -5.54 -5.53 -9.99
C VAL A 65 -6.18 -6.20 -11.21
N LEU A 66 -5.36 -6.71 -12.14
CA LEU A 66 -5.86 -7.41 -13.32
C LEU A 66 -6.66 -8.67 -12.95
N ALA A 67 -6.21 -9.41 -11.94
CA ALA A 67 -6.91 -10.60 -11.44
C ALA A 67 -8.29 -10.24 -10.87
N LEU A 68 -8.41 -9.14 -10.11
CA LEU A 68 -9.69 -8.65 -9.62
C LEU A 68 -10.63 -8.26 -10.77
N PHE A 69 -10.13 -7.61 -11.81
CA PHE A 69 -10.93 -7.29 -13.00
C PHE A 69 -11.39 -8.53 -13.76
N ARG A 70 -10.59 -9.60 -13.75
CA ARG A 70 -10.90 -10.87 -14.43
C ARG A 70 -11.71 -11.86 -13.59
N SER A 71 -11.89 -11.61 -12.29
CA SER A 71 -12.57 -12.53 -11.38
C SER A 71 -14.09 -12.54 -11.56
N GLY A 72 -14.66 -11.49 -12.19
CA GLY A 72 -16.10 -11.29 -12.27
C GLY A 72 -16.74 -10.79 -10.97
N LEU A 73 -15.93 -10.45 -9.95
CA LEU A 73 -16.42 -9.98 -8.65
C LEU A 73 -16.86 -8.50 -8.64
N LEU A 74 -16.28 -7.67 -9.50
CA LEU A 74 -16.63 -6.26 -9.61
C LEU A 74 -18.07 -6.11 -10.10
N ALA A 75 -18.84 -5.23 -9.46
CA ALA A 75 -20.23 -4.99 -9.81
C ALA A 75 -20.36 -4.59 -11.29
N GLN A 76 -21.07 -5.42 -12.05
CA GLN A 76 -21.31 -5.21 -13.47
C GLN A 76 -22.49 -4.26 -13.66
N SER A 77 -22.33 -2.98 -13.31
CA SER A 77 -23.27 -1.97 -13.78
C SER A 77 -23.17 -1.84 -15.30
N LEU A 78 -24.21 -1.33 -15.96
CA LEU A 78 -24.21 -1.17 -17.43
C LEU A 78 -23.07 -0.26 -17.94
N LYS A 79 -22.47 0.57 -17.07
CA LYS A 79 -21.30 1.44 -17.33
C LYS A 79 -20.47 1.66 -16.06
N PRO A 80 -19.62 0.72 -15.64
CA PRO A 80 -18.89 0.86 -14.40
C PRO A 80 -17.81 1.95 -14.53
N ARG A 81 -17.74 2.84 -13.54
CA ARG A 81 -16.70 3.89 -13.43
C ARG A 81 -15.77 3.54 -12.30
N PHE A 82 -14.57 3.05 -12.64
CA PHE A 82 -13.58 2.72 -11.62
C PHE A 82 -12.66 3.91 -11.33
N VAL A 83 -12.37 4.12 -10.05
CA VAL A 83 -11.32 5.02 -9.58
C VAL A 83 -10.27 4.17 -8.90
N LEU A 84 -9.03 4.24 -9.38
CA LEU A 84 -7.93 3.49 -8.79
C LEU A 84 -7.21 4.36 -7.77
N VAL A 85 -7.05 3.85 -6.55
CA VAL A 85 -6.33 4.55 -5.48
C VAL A 85 -5.13 3.73 -5.06
N GLY A 86 -3.96 4.37 -4.96
CA GLY A 86 -2.73 3.72 -4.49
C GLY A 86 -1.93 4.61 -3.57
N GLN A 87 -1.36 4.04 -2.50
CA GLN A 87 -0.50 4.74 -1.55
C GLN A 87 0.92 4.19 -1.58
N CYS A 88 1.96 5.04 -1.54
CA CYS A 88 3.37 4.61 -1.47
C CYS A 88 3.71 3.57 -2.57
N GLY A 89 4.16 2.36 -2.21
CA GLY A 89 4.39 1.26 -3.17
C GLY A 89 3.10 0.81 -3.89
N GLY A 90 1.94 0.95 -3.26
CA GLY A 90 0.63 0.79 -3.89
C GLY A 90 0.35 1.83 -4.97
N ALA A 91 0.92 3.04 -4.87
CA ALA A 91 0.81 4.05 -5.93
C ALA A 91 1.66 3.69 -7.15
N VAL A 92 2.87 3.15 -6.93
CA VAL A 92 3.71 2.58 -7.99
C VAL A 92 2.97 1.42 -8.68
N THR A 93 2.41 0.53 -7.88
CA THR A 93 1.60 -0.62 -8.33
C THR A 93 0.39 -0.16 -9.16
N ALA A 94 -0.34 0.85 -8.70
CA ALA A 94 -1.52 1.39 -9.39
C ALA A 94 -1.18 1.82 -10.81
N VAL A 95 -0.12 2.63 -10.99
CA VAL A 95 0.33 3.06 -12.31
C VAL A 95 0.78 1.88 -13.16
N LEU A 96 1.61 0.97 -12.62
CA LEU A 96 2.09 -0.21 -13.36
C LEU A 96 0.95 -1.15 -13.78
N SER A 97 -0.12 -1.26 -12.98
CA SER A 97 -1.29 -2.09 -13.32
C SER A 97 -1.96 -1.65 -14.61
N THR A 98 -1.93 -0.35 -14.93
CA THR A 98 -2.53 0.16 -16.16
C THR A 98 -1.80 -0.32 -17.41
N MET A 99 -0.53 -0.71 -17.31
CA MET A 99 0.23 -1.34 -18.40
C MET A 99 -0.27 -2.76 -18.73
N MET A 100 -1.01 -3.39 -17.82
CA MET A 100 -1.50 -4.76 -17.97
C MET A 100 -2.80 -4.83 -18.77
N PHE A 101 -3.49 -3.69 -18.94
CA PHE A 101 -4.68 -3.57 -19.76
C PHE A 101 -4.26 -3.22 -21.20
N ARG A 102 -4.68 -4.06 -22.15
CA ARG A 102 -4.38 -3.90 -23.58
C ARG A 102 -5.64 -3.48 -24.34
N GLU A 103 -5.45 -2.93 -25.53
CA GLU A 103 -6.54 -2.69 -26.48
C GLU A 103 -7.24 -4.01 -26.86
N PRO A 104 -8.55 -3.99 -27.18
CA PRO A 104 -9.42 -2.81 -27.34
C PRO A 104 -10.09 -2.33 -26.04
N SER A 105 -9.94 -3.04 -24.92
CA SER A 105 -10.60 -2.69 -23.66
C SER A 105 -9.98 -1.48 -22.96
N GLY A 106 -8.70 -1.19 -23.24
CA GLY A 106 -8.01 -0.01 -22.73
C GLY A 106 -7.91 0.01 -21.20
N VAL A 107 -7.45 1.13 -20.64
CA VAL A 107 -7.38 1.32 -19.19
C VAL A 107 -8.81 1.57 -18.64
N PRO A 108 -9.33 0.75 -17.71
CA PRO A 108 -10.73 0.82 -17.29
C PRO A 108 -11.02 1.93 -16.25
N PHE A 109 -10.00 2.70 -15.88
CA PHE A 109 -10.10 3.70 -14.82
C PHE A 109 -10.51 5.05 -15.38
N THR A 110 -11.50 5.68 -14.74
CA THR A 110 -11.93 7.05 -15.04
C THR A 110 -11.08 8.11 -14.37
N SER A 111 -10.37 7.74 -13.30
CA SER A 111 -9.39 8.57 -12.60
C SER A 111 -8.46 7.68 -11.76
N ILE A 112 -7.25 8.19 -11.47
CA ILE A 112 -6.27 7.54 -10.61
C ILE A 112 -5.84 8.54 -9.52
N ILE A 113 -5.82 8.10 -8.26
CA ILE A 113 -5.41 8.90 -7.11
C ILE A 113 -4.18 8.25 -6.48
N LEU A 114 -3.08 9.00 -6.42
CA LEU A 114 -1.80 8.56 -5.88
C LEU A 114 -1.52 9.32 -4.57
N ILE A 115 -1.47 8.61 -3.46
CA ILE A 115 -1.28 9.19 -2.11
C ILE A 115 0.15 8.91 -1.64
N ASN A 116 0.93 9.94 -1.36
CA ASN A 116 2.34 9.82 -0.98
C ASN A 116 3.10 8.80 -1.87
N PRO A 117 3.04 8.95 -3.21
CA PRO A 117 3.64 7.95 -4.09
C PRO A 117 5.15 7.92 -3.95
N TRP A 118 5.73 6.72 -4.05
CA TRP A 118 7.18 6.57 -4.10
C TRP A 118 7.71 6.94 -5.50
N PHE A 119 8.15 8.19 -5.67
CA PHE A 119 8.71 8.70 -6.93
C PHE A 119 10.24 8.77 -6.97
N TYR A 120 10.92 8.24 -5.94
CA TYR A 120 12.37 8.29 -5.83
C TYR A 120 13.03 7.16 -6.61
N SER A 121 13.40 7.44 -7.87
CA SER A 121 14.26 6.55 -8.64
C SER A 121 15.70 6.56 -8.09
N ALA A 122 16.46 5.49 -8.35
CA ALA A 122 17.86 5.43 -7.94
C ALA A 122 18.70 6.60 -8.49
N GLN A 123 18.36 7.09 -9.69
CA GLN A 123 19.03 8.25 -10.26
C GLN A 123 18.67 9.54 -9.51
N LEU A 124 17.39 9.74 -9.17
CA LEU A 124 16.93 10.93 -8.46
C LEU A 124 17.57 11.02 -7.06
N ILE A 125 17.67 9.91 -6.33
CA ILE A 125 18.33 9.84 -5.01
C ILE A 125 19.81 10.26 -5.10
N LYS A 126 20.50 9.91 -6.19
CA LYS A 126 21.92 10.27 -6.39
C LYS A 126 22.15 11.75 -6.62
N VAL A 127 21.17 12.48 -7.18
CA VAL A 127 21.36 13.87 -7.61
C VAL A 127 20.55 14.88 -6.80
N ASN A 128 19.51 14.45 -6.07
CA ASN A 128 18.63 15.33 -5.30
C ASN A 128 18.75 15.02 -3.80
N ALA A 129 19.06 16.06 -3.00
CA ALA A 129 19.30 15.93 -1.56
C ALA A 129 18.02 15.62 -0.77
N ASP A 130 16.87 16.16 -1.15
CA ASP A 130 15.58 15.89 -0.50
C ASP A 130 15.14 14.45 -0.73
N ALA A 131 15.19 13.98 -1.97
CA ALA A 131 14.92 12.59 -2.33
C ALA A 131 15.83 11.61 -1.57
N ARG A 132 17.11 11.98 -1.41
CA ARG A 132 18.05 11.19 -0.61
C ARG A 132 17.70 11.18 0.86
N ARG A 133 17.38 12.34 1.44
CA ARG A 133 16.98 12.47 2.85
C ARG A 133 15.75 11.62 3.13
N GLU A 134 14.71 11.72 2.30
CA GLU A 134 13.48 10.94 2.48
C GLU A 134 13.75 9.44 2.35
N ALA A 135 14.46 9.01 1.31
CA ALA A 135 14.83 7.60 1.15
C ALA A 135 15.63 7.07 2.36
N SER A 136 16.54 7.88 2.91
CA SER A 136 17.27 7.54 4.13
C SER A 136 16.36 7.44 5.36
N GLN A 137 15.36 8.32 5.51
CA GLN A 137 14.41 8.24 6.64
C GLN A 137 13.62 6.92 6.63
N TYR A 138 13.18 6.46 5.46
CA TYR A 138 12.51 5.16 5.32
C TYR A 138 13.46 3.99 5.61
N ALA A 139 14.72 4.08 5.16
CA ALA A 139 15.73 3.07 5.47
C ALA A 139 16.00 2.99 6.99
N GLU A 140 16.08 4.12 7.69
CA GLU A 140 16.27 4.15 9.13
C GLU A 140 15.05 3.61 9.89
N TYR A 141 13.84 4.01 9.50
CA TYR A 141 12.58 3.46 10.03
C TYR A 141 12.59 1.92 10.08
N SER A 142 12.97 1.28 8.98
CA SER A 142 12.97 -0.18 8.86
C SER A 142 14.05 -0.89 9.71
N LYS A 143 15.04 -0.14 10.24
CA LYS A 143 16.09 -0.68 11.12
C LYS A 143 15.76 -0.53 12.60
N THR A 144 15.03 0.51 12.98
CA THR A 144 14.84 0.88 14.40
C THR A 144 13.67 0.18 15.06
N ILE A 145 12.71 -0.33 14.28
CA ILE A 145 11.50 -0.94 14.81
C ILE A 145 11.70 -2.46 14.98
N PRO A 146 11.44 -3.02 16.18
CA PRO A 146 11.48 -4.45 16.42
C PRO A 146 10.55 -5.23 15.50
N ASP A 147 10.94 -6.47 15.23
CA ASP A 147 10.12 -7.44 14.50
C ASP A 147 9.29 -8.34 15.43
N ILE A 148 9.65 -8.45 16.72
CA ILE A 148 9.09 -9.40 17.67
C ILE A 148 8.66 -8.68 18.96
N TRP A 149 7.49 -9.06 19.49
CA TRP A 149 6.96 -8.63 20.78
C TRP A 149 6.42 -9.84 21.55
N ARG A 150 6.27 -9.74 22.87
CA ARG A 150 5.73 -10.83 23.70
C ARG A 150 4.23 -11.05 23.47
N SER A 151 3.50 -10.01 23.07
CA SER A 151 2.08 -10.11 22.73
C SER A 151 1.65 -9.01 21.76
N ARG A 152 0.44 -9.12 21.19
CA ARG A 152 -0.15 -8.08 20.35
C ARG A 152 -0.37 -6.78 21.12
N GLU A 153 -0.72 -6.87 22.40
CA GLU A 153 -0.93 -5.73 23.29
C GLU A 153 0.37 -4.98 23.54
N GLU A 154 1.50 -5.69 23.70
CA GLU A 154 2.81 -5.07 23.77
C GLU A 154 3.20 -4.41 22.44
N ALA A 155 3.01 -5.10 21.31
CA ALA A 155 3.25 -4.52 19.98
C ALA A 155 2.47 -3.22 19.79
N LEU A 156 1.18 -3.21 20.16
CA LEU A 156 0.34 -2.01 20.07
C LEU A 156 0.83 -0.89 20.98
N ARG A 157 1.18 -1.17 22.24
CA ARG A 157 1.72 -0.17 23.16
C ARG A 157 3.03 0.42 22.64
N TYR A 158 3.93 -0.43 22.15
CA TYR A 158 5.19 0.01 21.57
C TYR A 158 4.96 0.93 20.37
N LEU A 159 4.16 0.48 19.39
CA LEU A 159 3.91 1.26 18.17
C LEU A 159 3.15 2.55 18.47
N LYS A 160 2.25 2.60 19.47
CA LYS A 160 1.59 3.85 19.89
C LYS A 160 2.60 4.90 20.39
N ALA A 161 3.69 4.48 21.03
CA ALA A 161 4.74 5.39 21.51
C ALA A 161 5.82 5.69 20.46
N GLU A 162 5.95 4.84 19.45
CA GLU A 162 7.01 4.90 18.45
C GLU A 162 6.87 6.11 17.51
N LYS A 163 8.00 6.78 17.23
CA LYS A 163 8.08 8.07 16.52
C LYS A 163 7.27 8.12 15.22
N TYR A 164 7.28 7.03 14.46
CA TYR A 164 6.66 6.94 13.13
C TYR A 164 5.17 6.57 13.16
N HIS A 165 4.73 5.86 14.20
CA HIS A 165 3.38 5.32 14.30
C HIS A 165 2.49 6.15 15.23
N ARG A 166 3.08 6.96 16.13
CA ARG A 166 2.34 7.84 17.05
C ARG A 166 1.40 8.85 16.35
N SER A 167 1.71 9.21 15.11
CA SER A 167 0.89 10.14 14.31
C SER A 167 -0.21 9.44 13.51
N TRP A 168 -0.26 8.11 13.52
CA TRP A 168 -1.30 7.37 12.82
C TRP A 168 -2.62 7.50 13.57
N HIS A 169 -3.72 7.47 12.82
CA HIS A 169 -5.04 7.38 13.42
C HIS A 169 -5.13 6.11 14.30
N PRO A 170 -5.66 6.17 15.54
CA PRO A 170 -5.67 5.03 16.46
C PRO A 170 -6.29 3.76 15.86
N GLN A 171 -7.42 3.90 15.16
CA GLN A 171 -8.08 2.77 14.49
C GLN A 171 -7.21 2.14 13.39
N VAL A 172 -6.43 2.94 12.65
CA VAL A 172 -5.52 2.41 11.60
C VAL A 172 -4.39 1.61 12.24
N LEU A 173 -3.84 2.10 13.35
CA LEU A 173 -2.78 1.41 14.07
C LEU A 173 -3.28 0.11 14.73
N GLU A 174 -4.49 0.12 15.28
CA GLU A 174 -5.11 -1.08 15.83
C GLU A 174 -5.36 -2.13 14.76
N GLN A 175 -5.85 -1.73 13.59
CA GLN A 175 -5.99 -2.64 12.44
C GLN A 175 -4.65 -3.17 11.96
N PHE A 176 -3.60 -2.35 11.94
CA PHE A 176 -2.25 -2.79 11.62
C PHE A 176 -1.75 -3.88 12.57
N VAL A 177 -1.93 -3.73 13.89
CA VAL A 177 -1.51 -4.76 14.85
C VAL A 177 -2.40 -6.01 14.78
N LYS A 178 -3.70 -5.85 14.52
CA LYS A 178 -4.63 -6.97 14.41
C LYS A 178 -4.31 -7.86 13.20
N SER A 179 -4.05 -7.27 12.04
CA SER A 179 -3.88 -7.98 10.76
C SER A 179 -2.43 -8.16 10.32
N GLY A 180 -1.53 -7.26 10.71
CA GLY A 180 -0.13 -7.22 10.30
C GLY A 180 0.83 -7.94 11.24
N VAL A 181 0.34 -8.48 12.36
CA VAL A 181 1.11 -9.29 13.31
C VAL A 181 0.58 -10.72 13.33
N THR A 182 1.45 -11.71 13.55
CA THR A 182 1.13 -13.14 13.65
C THR A 182 1.89 -13.79 14.81
N SER A 183 1.42 -14.94 15.29
CA SER A 183 2.10 -15.71 16.34
C SER A 183 3.43 -16.26 15.84
N LEU A 184 4.37 -16.45 16.78
CA LEU A 184 5.58 -17.23 16.58
C LEU A 184 5.31 -18.74 16.87
N PRO A 185 6.04 -19.68 16.22
CA PRO A 185 7.03 -19.45 15.16
C PRO A 185 6.39 -18.93 13.86
N SER A 186 7.16 -18.18 13.09
CA SER A 186 6.75 -17.73 11.76
C SER A 186 7.76 -18.16 10.71
N ARG A 187 7.41 -18.02 9.42
CA ARG A 187 8.34 -18.25 8.30
C ARG A 187 9.65 -17.47 8.46
N ALA A 188 9.60 -16.26 9.01
CA ALA A 188 10.78 -15.40 9.15
C ALA A 188 11.60 -15.72 10.42
N TYR A 189 10.94 -16.29 11.42
CA TYR A 189 11.52 -16.62 12.73
C TYR A 189 11.12 -18.04 13.12
N PRO A 190 11.66 -19.08 12.45
CA PRO A 190 11.25 -20.47 12.67
C PRO A 190 11.79 -21.05 13.99
N LEU A 191 12.81 -20.41 14.58
CA LEU A 191 13.43 -20.85 15.84
C LEU A 191 12.81 -20.19 17.08
N GLU A 192 12.01 -19.14 16.90
CA GLU A 192 11.37 -18.43 18.01
C GLU A 192 10.02 -19.08 18.32
N THR A 193 9.79 -19.46 19.58
CA THR A 193 8.61 -20.26 19.96
C THR A 193 7.54 -19.47 20.69
N GLU A 194 7.85 -18.27 21.16
CA GLU A 194 6.96 -17.46 22.00
C GLU A 194 6.82 -16.03 21.48
N GLY A 195 5.64 -15.47 21.68
CA GLY A 195 5.32 -14.10 21.29
C GLY A 195 4.74 -14.00 19.88
N VAL A 196 4.88 -12.80 19.31
CA VAL A 196 4.29 -12.41 18.04
C VAL A 196 5.29 -11.63 17.20
N THR A 197 5.12 -11.66 15.89
CA THR A 197 5.99 -10.98 14.93
C THR A 197 5.21 -10.35 13.78
N LEU A 198 5.84 -9.46 13.01
CA LEU A 198 5.24 -8.93 11.79
C LEU A 198 5.03 -10.03 10.75
N VAL A 199 3.87 -10.01 10.12
CA VAL A 199 3.54 -10.89 8.98
C VAL A 199 4.45 -10.57 7.79
N TYR A 200 4.76 -9.28 7.60
CA TYR A 200 5.76 -8.80 6.65
C TYR A 200 7.05 -8.41 7.39
N PRO A 201 8.08 -9.26 7.38
CA PRO A 201 9.27 -9.06 8.22
C PRO A 201 10.09 -7.84 7.77
N ARG A 202 10.73 -7.11 8.70
CA ARG A 202 11.55 -5.93 8.36
C ARG A 202 12.74 -6.27 7.48
N THR A 203 13.23 -7.50 7.48
CA THR A 203 14.26 -7.96 6.54
C THR A 203 13.78 -7.86 5.09
N ILE A 204 12.54 -8.26 4.83
CA ILE A 204 11.92 -8.19 3.49
C ILE A 204 11.55 -6.74 3.16
N GLU A 205 10.99 -5.98 4.11
CA GLU A 205 10.69 -4.56 3.91
C GLU A 205 11.94 -3.74 3.54
N ARG A 206 13.05 -3.95 4.26
CA ARG A 206 14.36 -3.34 3.94
C ARG A 206 14.81 -3.65 2.53
N ARG A 207 14.64 -4.91 2.12
CA ARG A 207 15.01 -5.34 0.78
C ARG A 207 14.14 -4.66 -0.27
N ALA A 208 12.83 -4.54 -0.05
CA ALA A 208 11.92 -3.83 -0.94
C ALA A 208 12.33 -2.36 -1.15
N MET A 209 12.72 -1.67 -0.08
CA MET A 209 13.17 -0.27 -0.16
C MET A 209 14.48 -0.08 -0.94
N GLN A 210 15.31 -1.12 -1.06
CA GLN A 210 16.53 -1.08 -1.87
C GLN A 210 16.25 -1.35 -3.36
N LEU A 211 15.15 -2.03 -3.69
CA LEU A 211 14.81 -2.48 -5.03
C LEU A 211 13.97 -1.42 -5.78
N LEU A 212 14.61 -0.30 -6.09
CA LEU A 212 13.98 0.88 -6.71
C LEU A 212 13.79 0.78 -8.23
N TYR A 213 14.05 -0.37 -8.84
CA TYR A 213 14.13 -0.50 -10.29
C TYR A 213 12.78 -0.34 -11.01
N GLU A 214 11.66 -0.50 -10.30
CA GLU A 214 10.32 -0.37 -10.89
C GLU A 214 9.80 1.08 -10.91
N VAL A 215 10.44 1.96 -10.14
CA VAL A 215 10.06 3.38 -10.07
C VAL A 215 10.32 4.07 -11.41
N GLN A 216 11.47 3.80 -12.04
CA GLN A 216 11.83 4.45 -13.30
C GLN A 216 10.88 4.06 -14.47
N PRO A 217 10.59 2.77 -14.74
CA PRO A 217 9.57 2.38 -15.71
C PRO A 217 8.19 2.92 -15.37
N MET A 218 7.82 2.97 -14.09
CA MET A 218 6.55 3.54 -13.65
C MET A 218 6.46 5.03 -14.01
N LEU A 219 7.47 5.84 -13.69
CA LEU A 219 7.49 7.28 -14.03
C LEU A 219 7.41 7.54 -15.53
N GLN A 220 8.11 6.72 -16.34
CA GLN A 220 8.02 6.78 -17.79
C GLN A 220 6.60 6.50 -18.29
N HIS A 221 5.95 5.47 -17.74
CA HIS A 221 4.57 5.13 -18.10
C HIS A 221 3.58 6.21 -17.63
N LEU A 222 3.77 6.76 -16.43
CA LEU A 222 2.92 7.79 -15.85
C LEU A 222 2.80 9.01 -16.76
N ARG A 223 3.90 9.42 -17.40
CA ARG A 223 3.93 10.51 -18.38
C ARG A 223 2.93 10.29 -19.53
N HIS A 224 2.83 9.07 -20.03
CA HIS A 224 1.91 8.73 -21.11
C HIS A 224 0.47 8.54 -20.60
N LEU A 225 0.33 7.94 -19.42
CA LEU A 225 -0.96 7.66 -18.81
C LEU A 225 -1.76 8.93 -18.49
N GLY A 226 -1.09 9.99 -18.03
CA GLY A 226 -1.73 11.27 -17.67
C GLY A 226 -2.43 11.97 -18.85
N HIS A 227 -2.10 11.62 -20.10
CA HIS A 227 -2.79 12.12 -21.28
C HIS A 227 -4.09 11.36 -21.59
N ARG A 228 -4.28 10.17 -21.02
CA ARG A 228 -5.43 9.28 -21.26
C ARG A 228 -6.41 9.26 -20.11
N VAL A 229 -5.91 9.34 -18.88
CA VAL A 229 -6.69 9.23 -17.64
C VAL A 229 -6.24 10.34 -16.69
N PRO A 230 -7.18 11.11 -16.07
CA PRO A 230 -6.83 12.06 -15.02
C PRO A 230 -6.08 11.37 -13.87
N VAL A 231 -4.91 11.91 -13.51
CA VAL A 231 -4.12 11.45 -12.36
C VAL A 231 -4.03 12.57 -11.33
N HIS A 232 -4.46 12.29 -10.11
CA HIS A 232 -4.35 13.18 -8.97
C HIS A 232 -3.26 12.68 -8.03
N VAL A 233 -2.41 13.59 -7.55
CA VAL A 233 -1.36 13.27 -6.58
C VAL A 233 -1.61 14.07 -5.32
N ALA A 234 -1.62 13.39 -4.18
CA ALA A 234 -1.76 13.99 -2.86
C ALA A 234 -0.56 13.62 -2.00
N PHE A 235 0.11 14.63 -1.46
CA PHE A 235 1.16 14.45 -0.45
C PHE A 235 0.57 14.77 0.92
N GLY A 236 0.87 13.93 1.90
CA GLY A 236 0.50 14.17 3.29
C GLY A 236 1.43 15.20 3.89
N GLU A 237 0.85 16.18 4.58
CA GLU A 237 1.59 17.10 5.42
C GLU A 237 1.42 16.70 6.89
N ILE A 238 2.46 16.89 7.70
CA ILE A 238 2.30 16.90 9.14
C ILE A 238 1.76 18.29 9.48
N GLN A 239 0.51 18.39 9.94
CA GLN A 239 0.04 19.63 10.54
C GLN A 239 0.92 19.90 11.76
N SER A 240 1.80 20.90 11.68
CA SER A 240 2.48 21.41 12.86
C SER A 240 1.41 22.04 13.75
N THR A 241 1.07 21.38 14.85
CA THR A 241 0.35 22.04 15.94
C THR A 241 1.27 23.14 16.47
N ALA A 242 0.93 24.39 16.16
CA ALA A 242 1.52 25.57 16.80
C ALA A 242 1.02 25.69 18.25
#